data_AF-A0A2T4VFJ9-F1
#
_entry.id   AF-A0A2T4VFJ9-F1
#
_cell.length_a   1.000
_cell.length_b   1.000
_cell.length_c   1.000
_cell.angle_alpha   90.00
_cell.angle_beta   90.00
_cell.angle_gamma   90.00
#
_symmetry.space_group_name_H-M   'P 1'
#
loop_
_entity.id
_entity.type
_entity.pdbx_description
1 polymer ?
#
loop_
_entity_poly.entity_id
_entity_poly.type
_entity_poly.pdbx_seq_one_letter_code
_entity_poly.pdbx_strand_id
1 'polypeptide(L)'
;MPAPTEIDTSFLQLTSIGQPTVLHKGSRGPLVIELQRRLMSAGFDPGPADGFFGSQTEDAVQAFQKARGLEVDGLVDSGIWHELGVQFRPAERQAPEGAGFSVEQLQTVLPNCSEMRATEVLPYLNKVMAEADIMTPQRQAAFLVQLAIPSGQLNLFEEPDSGEQYEGREDLGNVQPGDGPRYKGRGLIPLIGRANYRAAGKALGIDLENNPERAADLDVGFRVAGWFWTSRDLNTVADEGDFEEINRRLTGRDRVLPKHVAFYRHALAMLTH
;
A
#
# COMPACT_ATOMS: atom_id res chain seq x y z
N MET A 1 -1.97 38.23 -0.71
CA MET A 1 -2.03 36.75 -0.70
C MET A 1 -3.13 36.36 0.27
N PRO A 2 -4.12 35.53 -0.09
CA PRO A 2 -5.05 35.03 0.91
C PRO A 2 -4.26 34.19 1.92
N ALA A 3 -4.60 34.30 3.20
CA ALA A 3 -4.03 33.49 4.27
C ALA A 3 -4.31 31.99 3.99
N PRO A 4 -3.44 31.07 4.44
CA PRO A 4 -3.76 29.65 4.38
C PRO A 4 -5.09 29.40 5.10
N THR A 5 -6.07 28.88 4.37
CA THR A 5 -7.36 28.49 4.94
C THR A 5 -7.13 27.31 5.87
N GLU A 6 -7.31 27.51 7.17
CA GLU A 6 -7.52 26.41 8.11
C GLU A 6 -8.86 25.76 7.77
N ILE A 7 -8.83 24.73 6.93
CA ILE A 7 -9.97 23.85 6.71
C ILE A 7 -10.10 22.98 7.96
N ASP A 8 -11.32 22.90 8.50
CA ASP A 8 -11.69 22.03 9.62
C ASP A 8 -11.11 20.62 9.43
N THR A 9 -10.03 20.36 10.17
CA THR A 9 -9.19 19.15 10.06
C THR A 9 -9.77 17.98 10.84
N SER A 10 -11.01 18.06 11.32
CA SER A 10 -11.69 16.96 12.00
C SER A 10 -11.80 15.69 11.13
N PHE A 11 -11.77 15.83 9.79
CA PHE A 11 -11.66 14.69 8.86
C PHE A 11 -10.21 14.23 8.61
N LEU A 12 -9.22 15.12 8.72
CA LEU A 12 -7.78 14.79 8.63
C LEU A 12 -7.23 14.19 9.94
N GLN A 13 -7.97 14.32 11.05
CA GLN A 13 -7.70 13.62 12.30
C GLN A 13 -8.11 12.13 12.29
N LEU A 14 -8.87 11.67 11.29
CA LEU A 14 -9.26 10.26 11.16
C LEU A 14 -8.19 9.37 10.49
N THR A 15 -7.12 9.95 9.95
CA THR A 15 -5.91 9.19 9.60
C THR A 15 -4.82 9.53 10.60
N SER A 16 -4.96 9.05 11.83
CA SER A 16 -3.82 8.95 12.73
C SER A 16 -2.89 7.85 12.21
N ILE A 17 -2.00 8.21 11.29
CA ILE A 17 -1.04 7.30 10.66
C ILE A 17 0.32 7.99 10.62
N GLY A 18 1.34 7.26 11.07
CA GLY A 18 2.74 7.61 10.90
C GLY A 18 3.13 7.55 9.43
N GLN A 19 3.67 8.66 8.92
CA GLN A 19 4.05 8.93 7.53
C GLN A 19 2.86 9.18 6.58
N PRO A 20 2.89 10.28 5.80
CA PRO A 20 1.89 10.51 4.77
C PRO A 20 2.04 9.46 3.67
N THR A 21 0.98 8.70 3.46
CA THR A 21 0.82 7.81 2.31
C THR A 21 1.09 8.59 1.03
N VAL A 22 2.15 8.23 0.30
CA VAL A 22 2.38 8.74 -1.05
C VAL A 22 1.26 8.22 -1.95
N LEU A 23 0.48 9.12 -2.54
CA LEU A 23 -0.52 8.73 -3.52
C LEU A 23 0.13 8.57 -4.90
N HIS A 24 -0.38 7.63 -5.66
CA HIS A 24 0.08 7.30 -7.00
C HIS A 24 -1.08 6.73 -7.81
N LYS A 25 -0.87 6.49 -9.11
CA LYS A 25 -1.86 5.82 -9.95
C LYS A 25 -2.32 4.51 -9.33
N GLY A 26 -3.64 4.36 -9.17
CA GLY A 26 -4.27 3.22 -8.52
C GLY A 26 -4.57 3.43 -7.02
N SER A 27 -4.03 4.46 -6.37
CA SER A 27 -4.45 4.87 -5.03
C SER A 27 -5.95 5.15 -4.99
N ARG A 28 -6.57 4.89 -3.84
CA ARG A 28 -8.01 5.05 -3.64
C ARG A 28 -8.35 5.61 -2.27
N GLY A 29 -9.49 6.27 -2.19
CA GLY A 29 -10.11 6.67 -0.92
C GLY A 29 -10.13 8.18 -0.70
N PRO A 30 -10.46 8.62 0.53
CA PRO A 30 -10.69 10.02 0.87
C PRO A 30 -9.52 10.95 0.55
N LEU A 31 -8.28 10.47 0.71
CA LEU A 31 -7.08 11.25 0.37
C LEU A 31 -7.00 11.56 -1.14
N VAL A 32 -7.46 10.65 -2.00
CA VAL A 32 -7.48 10.89 -3.44
C VAL A 32 -8.57 11.91 -3.81
N ILE A 33 -9.73 11.86 -3.15
CA ILE A 33 -10.78 12.88 -3.31
C ILE A 33 -10.23 14.26 -2.98
N GLU A 34 -9.50 14.36 -1.87
CA GLU A 34 -8.88 15.62 -1.43
C GLU A 34 -7.82 16.10 -2.42
N LEU A 35 -6.96 15.20 -2.91
CA LEU A 35 -5.98 15.51 -3.95
C LEU A 35 -6.67 16.07 -5.20
N GLN A 36 -7.70 15.38 -5.70
CA GLN A 36 -8.47 15.79 -6.88
C GLN A 36 -9.08 17.20 -6.69
N ARG A 37 -9.69 17.47 -5.53
CA ARG A 37 -10.24 18.81 -5.22
C ARG A 37 -9.18 19.90 -5.18
N ARG A 38 -8.00 19.60 -4.65
CA ARG A 38 -6.89 20.56 -4.58
C ARG A 38 -6.26 20.84 -5.94
N LEU A 39 -6.09 19.82 -6.77
CA LEU A 39 -5.65 20.00 -8.16
C LEU A 39 -6.63 20.87 -8.95
N MET A 40 -7.95 20.64 -8.81
CA MET A 40 -8.98 21.50 -9.40
C MET A 40 -8.86 22.95 -8.92
N SER A 41 -8.70 23.14 -7.61
CA SER A 41 -8.54 24.48 -7.02
C SER A 41 -7.25 25.17 -7.46
N ALA A 42 -6.21 24.40 -7.78
CA ALA A 42 -4.94 24.88 -8.32
C ALA A 42 -4.96 25.12 -9.85
N GLY A 43 -6.09 24.84 -10.52
CA GLY A 43 -6.28 25.09 -11.96
C GLY A 43 -5.92 23.92 -12.88
N PHE A 44 -5.78 22.71 -12.34
CA PHE A 44 -5.53 21.48 -13.10
C PHE A 44 -6.82 20.64 -13.18
N ASP A 45 -6.93 19.77 -14.20
CA ASP A 45 -8.11 18.91 -14.38
C ASP A 45 -7.77 17.44 -14.09
N PRO A 46 -7.98 16.96 -12.85
CA PRO A 46 -7.75 15.57 -12.48
C PRO A 46 -8.93 14.65 -12.80
N GLY A 47 -10.00 15.17 -13.42
CA GLY A 47 -11.28 14.48 -13.55
C GLY A 47 -12.21 14.67 -12.33
N PRO A 48 -13.26 13.85 -12.19
CA PRO A 48 -14.17 13.92 -11.05
C PRO A 48 -13.45 13.61 -9.73
N ALA A 49 -13.88 14.24 -8.63
CA ALA A 49 -13.39 13.95 -7.28
C ALA A 49 -14.01 12.65 -6.72
N ASP A 50 -13.77 11.53 -7.41
CA ASP A 50 -14.36 10.22 -7.15
C ASP A 50 -13.53 9.34 -6.19
N GLY A 51 -12.32 9.80 -5.83
CA GLY A 51 -11.43 9.08 -4.93
C GLY A 51 -10.67 7.95 -5.61
N PHE A 52 -10.61 7.91 -6.95
CA PHE A 52 -9.77 6.99 -7.71
C PHE A 52 -8.68 7.72 -8.46
N PHE A 53 -7.41 7.39 -8.18
CA PHE A 53 -6.27 8.00 -8.83
C PHE A 53 -6.05 7.29 -10.18
N GLY A 54 -6.82 7.70 -11.18
CA GLY A 54 -6.73 7.22 -12.56
C GLY A 54 -5.67 7.94 -13.40
N SER A 55 -5.63 7.66 -14.71
CA SER A 55 -4.72 8.32 -15.64
C SER A 55 -4.92 9.84 -15.71
N GLN A 56 -6.18 10.31 -15.66
CA GLN A 56 -6.46 11.75 -15.69
C GLN A 56 -5.94 12.46 -14.43
N THR A 57 -6.06 11.83 -13.26
CA THR A 57 -5.48 12.35 -12.01
C THR A 57 -3.95 12.34 -12.07
N GLU A 58 -3.34 11.30 -12.64
CA GLU A 58 -1.90 11.23 -12.89
C GLU A 58 -1.41 12.36 -13.80
N ASP A 59 -2.08 12.59 -14.92
CA ASP A 59 -1.76 13.67 -15.86
C ASP A 59 -1.84 15.04 -15.19
N ALA A 60 -2.86 15.26 -14.35
CA ALA A 60 -3.03 16.50 -13.58
C ALA A 60 -1.93 16.68 -12.52
N VAL A 61 -1.51 15.62 -11.83
CA VAL A 61 -0.39 15.65 -10.89
C VAL A 61 0.91 15.97 -11.63
N GLN A 62 1.19 15.32 -12.75
CA GLN A 62 2.39 15.59 -13.56
C GLN A 62 2.40 17.02 -14.11
N ALA A 63 1.25 17.52 -14.56
CA ALA A 63 1.10 18.90 -14.98
C ALA A 63 1.35 19.89 -13.83
N PHE A 64 0.83 19.60 -12.63
CA PHE A 64 1.08 20.39 -11.43
C PHE A 64 2.57 20.39 -11.05
N GLN A 65 3.20 19.22 -10.99
CA GLN A 65 4.63 19.07 -10.70
C GLN A 65 5.47 19.89 -11.70
N LYS A 66 5.18 19.76 -12.99
CA LYS A 66 5.85 20.51 -14.06
C LYS A 66 5.67 22.03 -13.90
N ALA A 67 4.46 22.48 -13.61
CA ALA A 67 4.17 23.91 -13.41
C ALA A 67 4.88 24.50 -12.18
N ARG A 68 5.20 23.66 -11.19
CA ARG A 68 5.92 24.04 -9.97
C ARG A 68 7.44 23.83 -10.04
N GLY A 69 7.96 23.34 -11.17
CA GLY A 69 9.39 23.06 -11.33
C GLY A 69 9.88 21.88 -10.48
N LEU A 70 8.97 20.97 -10.12
CA LEU A 70 9.25 19.76 -9.35
C LEU A 70 9.59 18.60 -10.27
N GLU A 71 10.14 17.53 -9.70
CA GLU A 71 10.32 16.26 -10.41
C GLU A 71 8.96 15.74 -10.90
N VAL A 72 8.87 15.38 -12.19
CA VAL A 72 7.63 14.94 -12.84
C VAL A 72 7.58 13.42 -12.80
N ASP A 73 7.21 12.88 -11.65
CA ASP A 73 7.13 11.44 -11.40
C ASP A 73 5.69 10.93 -11.22
N GLY A 74 4.70 11.83 -11.16
CA GLY A 74 3.29 11.48 -10.95
C GLY A 74 2.95 11.03 -9.52
N LEU A 75 3.88 11.16 -8.57
CA LEU A 75 3.70 10.76 -7.18
C LEU A 75 3.36 11.95 -6.30
N VAL A 76 2.43 11.77 -5.35
CA VAL A 76 2.00 12.80 -4.40
C VAL A 76 2.50 12.43 -3.02
N ASP A 77 3.72 12.88 -2.72
CA ASP A 77 4.35 12.73 -1.40
C ASP A 77 4.06 13.91 -0.47
N SER A 78 4.67 13.91 0.73
CA SER A 78 4.53 14.98 1.70
C SER A 78 4.89 16.36 1.15
N GLY A 79 5.87 16.44 0.24
CA GLY A 79 6.29 17.67 -0.42
C GLY A 79 5.22 18.17 -1.39
N ILE A 80 4.66 17.29 -2.22
CA ILE A 80 3.56 17.67 -3.13
C ILE A 80 2.31 18.09 -2.33
N TRP A 81 2.00 17.38 -1.27
CA TRP A 81 0.92 17.75 -0.37
C TRP A 81 1.14 19.12 0.27
N HIS A 82 2.37 19.44 0.68
CA HIS A 82 2.74 20.75 1.18
C HIS A 82 2.52 21.85 0.11
N GLU A 83 2.93 21.61 -1.12
CA GLU A 83 2.70 22.53 -2.26
C GLU A 83 1.21 22.72 -2.58
N LEU A 84 0.39 21.69 -2.31
CA LEU A 84 -1.08 21.76 -2.38
C LEU A 84 -1.71 22.36 -1.11
N GLY A 85 -0.91 22.84 -0.16
CA GLY A 85 -1.37 23.49 1.07
C GLY A 85 -1.86 22.53 2.15
N VAL A 86 -1.36 21.29 2.18
CA VAL A 86 -1.63 20.28 3.22
C VAL A 86 -0.35 20.00 4.00
N GLN A 87 -0.42 20.11 5.33
CA GLN A 87 0.68 19.71 6.21
C GLN A 87 0.30 18.43 6.95
N PHE A 88 1.11 17.39 6.79
CA PHE A 88 0.99 16.17 7.57
C PHE A 88 1.95 16.21 8.75
N ARG A 89 1.47 15.81 9.94
CA ARG A 89 2.31 15.56 11.11
C ARG A 89 2.57 14.06 11.22
N PRO A 90 3.82 13.61 11.40
CA PRO A 90 4.09 12.19 11.56
C PRO A 90 3.41 11.63 12.83
N ALA A 91 2.54 10.65 12.62
CA ALA A 91 2.11 9.64 13.59
C ALA A 91 3.25 8.89 14.30
N GLU A 92 3.78 9.33 15.43
CA GLU A 92 4.60 8.46 16.30
C GLU A 92 3.69 7.52 17.11
N ARG A 93 3.13 6.48 16.48
CA ARG A 93 2.52 5.38 17.23
C ARG A 93 3.53 4.24 17.37
N GLN A 94 4.04 4.06 18.58
CA GLN A 94 4.72 2.84 18.97
C GLN A 94 3.64 1.80 19.35
N ALA A 95 3.77 0.58 18.84
CA ALA A 95 2.90 -0.51 19.25
C ALA A 95 3.02 -0.73 20.77
N PRO A 96 1.92 -0.97 21.52
CA PRO A 96 2.05 -1.40 22.89
C PRO A 96 2.85 -2.72 22.95
N GLU A 97 3.84 -2.80 23.84
CA GLU A 97 4.60 -4.03 24.07
C GLU A 97 3.63 -5.19 24.38
N GLY A 98 3.70 -6.27 23.60
CA GLY A 98 2.88 -7.47 23.80
C GLY A 98 1.51 -7.49 23.11
N ALA A 99 1.15 -6.49 22.29
CA ALA A 99 -0.14 -6.43 21.59
C ALA A 99 -0.17 -7.06 20.18
N GLY A 100 0.91 -7.74 19.76
CA GLY A 100 1.03 -8.37 18.45
C GLY A 100 0.72 -9.88 18.48
N PHE A 101 0.67 -10.50 17.30
CA PHE A 101 0.56 -11.95 17.14
C PHE A 101 1.67 -12.69 17.90
N SER A 102 1.32 -13.82 18.51
CA SER A 102 2.26 -14.85 18.93
C SER A 102 2.56 -15.85 17.79
N VAL A 103 3.60 -16.67 17.96
CA VAL A 103 3.90 -17.79 17.05
C VAL A 103 2.72 -18.74 16.94
N GLU A 104 2.14 -19.12 18.08
CA GLU A 104 0.98 -20.02 18.15
C GLU A 104 -0.24 -19.45 17.41
N GLN A 105 -0.56 -18.17 17.63
CA GLN A 105 -1.66 -17.51 16.93
C GLN A 105 -1.41 -17.46 15.43
N LEU A 106 -0.18 -17.09 15.02
CA LEU A 106 0.16 -17.00 13.60
C LEU A 106 0.07 -18.36 12.92
N GLN A 107 0.55 -19.44 13.56
CA GLN A 107 0.48 -20.80 12.99
C GLN A 107 -0.93 -21.37 12.98
N THR A 108 -1.79 -20.94 13.90
CA THR A 108 -3.22 -21.30 13.88
C THR A 108 -3.92 -20.72 12.64
N VAL A 109 -3.56 -19.50 12.25
CA VAL A 109 -4.07 -18.84 11.05
C VAL A 109 -3.34 -19.33 9.78
N LEU A 110 -2.03 -19.54 9.86
CA LEU A 110 -1.13 -19.90 8.78
C LEU A 110 -0.44 -21.26 9.04
N PRO A 111 -1.16 -22.39 8.92
CA PRO A 111 -0.64 -23.71 9.31
C PRO A 111 0.56 -24.21 8.48
N ASN A 112 0.81 -23.62 7.30
CA ASN A 112 1.98 -23.95 6.47
C ASN A 112 3.17 -23.01 6.72
N CYS A 113 3.05 -22.04 7.64
CA CYS A 113 4.17 -21.26 8.12
C CYS A 113 4.88 -22.06 9.24
N SER A 114 6.13 -22.45 9.02
CA SER A 114 6.90 -23.17 10.04
C SER A 114 7.11 -22.30 11.28
N GLU A 115 7.35 -22.92 12.44
CA GLU A 115 7.59 -22.19 13.70
C GLU A 115 8.81 -21.27 13.59
N MET A 116 9.87 -21.76 12.93
CA MET A 116 11.07 -20.99 12.64
C MET A 116 10.77 -19.77 11.76
N ARG A 117 9.99 -19.95 10.69
CA ARG A 117 9.59 -18.83 9.83
C ARG A 117 8.70 -17.85 10.58
N ALA A 118 7.72 -18.34 11.35
CA ALA A 118 6.85 -17.52 12.17
C ALA A 118 7.66 -16.65 13.14
N THR A 119 8.62 -17.25 13.84
CA THR A 119 9.53 -16.53 14.76
C THR A 119 10.32 -15.44 14.05
N GLU A 120 10.81 -15.71 12.83
CA GLU A 120 11.58 -14.75 12.04
C GLU A 120 10.74 -13.56 11.55
N VAL A 121 9.51 -13.80 11.10
CA VAL A 121 8.67 -12.76 10.45
C VAL A 121 7.84 -11.95 11.44
N LEU A 122 7.52 -12.50 12.62
CA LEU A 122 6.62 -11.87 13.59
C LEU A 122 7.00 -10.45 14.01
N PRO A 123 8.28 -10.12 14.29
CA PRO A 123 8.65 -8.76 14.64
C PRO A 123 8.23 -7.73 13.57
N TYR A 124 8.35 -8.11 12.29
CA TYR A 124 8.01 -7.26 11.16
C TYR A 124 6.51 -7.21 10.91
N LEU A 125 5.82 -8.35 10.98
CA LEU A 125 4.37 -8.44 10.86
C LEU A 125 3.65 -7.60 11.92
N ASN A 126 4.04 -7.77 13.19
CA ASN A 126 3.45 -7.03 14.30
C ASN A 126 3.73 -5.53 14.20
N LYS A 127 4.96 -5.16 13.79
CA LYS A 127 5.33 -3.77 13.56
C LYS A 127 4.47 -3.13 12.47
N VAL A 128 4.35 -3.75 11.30
CA VAL A 128 3.57 -3.17 10.20
C VAL A 128 2.08 -3.10 10.53
N MET A 129 1.53 -4.12 11.19
CA MET A 129 0.13 -4.09 11.62
C MET A 129 -0.13 -2.93 12.59
N ALA A 130 0.76 -2.69 13.55
CA ALA A 130 0.62 -1.58 14.47
C ALA A 130 0.77 -0.21 13.78
N GLU A 131 1.78 -0.05 12.92
CA GLU A 131 2.01 1.20 12.16
C GLU A 131 0.84 1.52 11.21
N ALA A 132 0.19 0.49 10.66
CA ALA A 132 -0.95 0.60 9.74
C ALA A 132 -2.32 0.51 10.44
N ASP A 133 -2.39 0.51 11.78
CA ASP A 133 -3.63 0.41 12.57
C ASP A 133 -4.47 -0.86 12.26
N ILE A 134 -3.82 -1.96 11.90
CA ILE A 134 -4.44 -3.26 11.60
C ILE A 134 -4.61 -4.04 12.91
N MET A 135 -5.47 -3.54 13.79
CA MET A 135 -5.59 -4.03 15.17
C MET A 135 -6.84 -4.87 15.42
N THR A 136 -7.89 -4.75 14.60
CA THR A 136 -9.12 -5.53 14.75
C THR A 136 -8.97 -6.91 14.11
N PRO A 137 -9.65 -7.95 14.63
CA PRO A 137 -9.66 -9.28 14.01
C PRO A 137 -10.02 -9.25 12.51
N GLN A 138 -10.95 -8.38 12.12
CA GLN A 138 -11.39 -8.18 10.73
C GLN A 138 -10.25 -7.65 9.86
N ARG A 139 -9.59 -6.56 10.28
CA ARG A 139 -8.45 -5.98 9.55
C ARG A 139 -7.30 -6.98 9.47
N GLN A 140 -6.97 -7.64 10.58
CA GLN A 140 -5.90 -8.63 10.65
C GLN A 140 -6.15 -9.83 9.74
N ALA A 141 -7.35 -10.43 9.79
CA ALA A 141 -7.72 -11.53 8.92
C ALA A 141 -7.65 -11.14 7.45
N ALA A 142 -8.20 -9.97 7.09
CA ALA A 142 -8.20 -9.49 5.72
C ALA A 142 -6.78 -9.22 5.22
N PHE A 143 -5.93 -8.57 6.02
CA PHE A 143 -4.53 -8.31 5.67
C PHE A 143 -3.75 -9.63 5.51
N LEU A 144 -3.83 -10.54 6.48
CA LEU A 144 -3.08 -11.81 6.44
C LEU A 144 -3.38 -12.64 5.20
N VAL A 145 -4.64 -12.68 4.72
CA VAL A 145 -4.98 -13.43 3.50
C VAL A 145 -4.25 -12.89 2.27
N GLN A 146 -4.13 -11.56 2.17
CA GLN A 146 -3.47 -10.89 1.04
C GLN A 146 -1.97 -11.15 1.01
N LEU A 147 -1.36 -11.35 2.18
CA LEU A 147 0.04 -11.75 2.31
C LEU A 147 0.20 -13.26 2.07
N ALA A 148 -0.62 -14.07 2.72
CA ALA A 148 -0.44 -15.51 2.83
C ALA A 148 -0.63 -16.25 1.50
N ILE A 149 -1.56 -15.84 0.66
CA ILE A 149 -1.82 -16.60 -0.58
C ILE A 149 -0.69 -16.43 -1.61
N PRO A 150 -0.22 -15.21 -1.93
CA PRO A 150 0.88 -15.03 -2.88
C PRO A 150 2.21 -15.55 -2.37
N SER A 151 2.50 -15.40 -1.08
CA SER A 151 3.78 -15.80 -0.47
C SER A 151 3.86 -17.28 -0.06
N GLY A 152 2.80 -18.06 -0.28
CA GLY A 152 2.73 -19.43 0.23
C GLY A 152 2.80 -19.51 1.75
N GLN A 153 2.04 -18.65 2.44
CA GLN A 153 1.97 -18.45 3.89
C GLN A 153 3.28 -17.95 4.48
N LEU A 154 3.77 -16.82 3.95
CA LEU A 154 4.96 -16.09 4.37
C LEU A 154 6.29 -16.83 4.11
N ASN A 155 6.27 -17.84 3.25
CA ASN A 155 7.46 -18.63 2.91
C ASN A 155 8.27 -18.04 1.75
N LEU A 156 7.66 -17.20 0.92
CA LEU A 156 8.24 -16.66 -0.30
C LEU A 156 8.08 -15.14 -0.38
N PHE A 157 9.19 -14.43 -0.61
CA PHE A 157 9.26 -12.97 -0.76
C PHE A 157 9.75 -12.53 -2.15
N GLU A 158 9.93 -13.47 -3.07
CA GLU A 158 10.21 -13.19 -4.47
C GLU A 158 9.55 -14.27 -5.31
N GLU A 159 8.87 -13.88 -6.38
CA GLU A 159 8.24 -14.88 -7.26
C GLU A 159 9.30 -15.76 -7.95
N PRO A 160 8.99 -17.03 -8.25
CA PRO A 160 9.95 -17.92 -8.92
C PRO A 160 10.12 -17.60 -10.41
N ASP A 161 9.19 -16.85 -11.01
CA ASP A 161 9.21 -16.50 -12.43
C ASP A 161 10.38 -15.56 -12.77
N SER A 162 10.81 -15.56 -14.04
CA SER A 162 11.96 -14.74 -14.48
C SER A 162 11.64 -13.25 -14.57
N GLY A 163 10.37 -12.87 -14.69
CA GLY A 163 9.93 -11.49 -14.92
C GLY A 163 9.91 -11.05 -16.40
N GLU A 164 10.34 -11.92 -17.32
CA GLU A 164 10.33 -11.66 -18.78
C GLU A 164 8.94 -11.28 -19.29
N GLN A 165 7.87 -11.83 -18.68
CA GLN A 165 6.49 -11.50 -19.02
C GLN A 165 6.10 -10.02 -18.75
N TYR A 166 6.94 -9.28 -18.01
CA TYR A 166 6.74 -7.86 -17.73
C TYR A 166 7.59 -6.94 -18.61
N GLU A 167 8.44 -7.49 -19.46
CA GLU A 167 9.28 -6.68 -20.36
C GLU A 167 8.43 -5.82 -21.30
N GLY A 168 8.79 -4.55 -21.46
CA GLY A 168 8.09 -3.60 -22.33
C GLY A 168 6.67 -3.23 -21.89
N ARG A 169 6.22 -3.63 -20.69
CA ARG A 169 4.89 -3.26 -20.16
C ARG A 169 4.87 -1.80 -19.72
N GLU A 170 4.46 -0.92 -20.62
CA GLU A 170 4.35 0.53 -20.37
C GLU A 170 3.42 0.86 -19.20
N ASP A 171 2.34 0.09 -19.00
CA ASP A 171 1.41 0.27 -17.88
C ASP A 171 2.05 -0.03 -16.51
N LEU A 172 3.16 -0.75 -16.49
CA LEU A 172 3.99 -1.04 -15.31
C LEU A 172 5.20 -0.10 -15.20
N GLY A 173 5.35 0.85 -16.12
CA GLY A 173 6.51 1.72 -16.26
C GLY A 173 7.76 1.03 -16.80
N ASN A 174 7.65 -0.20 -17.32
CA ASN A 174 8.75 -0.97 -17.87
C ASN A 174 9.03 -0.53 -19.31
N VAL A 175 9.70 0.62 -19.44
CA VAL A 175 9.96 1.30 -20.72
C VAL A 175 11.43 1.22 -21.16
N GLN A 176 12.31 0.66 -20.32
CA GLN A 176 13.72 0.46 -20.63
C GLN A 176 14.01 -1.03 -20.87
N PRO A 177 14.92 -1.38 -21.79
CA PRO A 177 15.33 -2.77 -21.99
C PRO A 177 15.85 -3.41 -20.68
N GLY A 178 15.29 -4.58 -20.34
CA GLY A 178 15.64 -5.35 -19.14
C GLY A 178 14.80 -5.01 -17.91
N ASP A 179 13.81 -4.13 -18.03
CA ASP A 179 12.92 -3.75 -16.93
C ASP A 179 12.07 -4.91 -16.42
N GLY A 180 11.66 -5.83 -17.29
CA GLY A 180 10.82 -6.97 -16.92
C GLY A 180 11.49 -7.82 -15.84
N PRO A 181 12.65 -8.45 -16.13
CA PRO A 181 13.39 -9.22 -15.13
C PRO A 181 13.87 -8.38 -13.93
N ARG A 182 14.26 -7.12 -14.15
CA ARG A 182 14.74 -6.24 -13.08
C ARG A 182 13.64 -5.95 -12.05
N TYR A 183 12.43 -5.64 -12.50
CA TYR A 183 11.28 -5.29 -11.66
C TYR A 183 10.22 -6.41 -11.62
N LYS A 184 10.67 -7.67 -11.58
CA LYS A 184 9.83 -8.85 -11.30
C LYS A 184 9.14 -8.77 -9.93
N GLY A 185 8.19 -9.66 -9.67
CA GLY A 185 7.41 -9.68 -8.43
C GLY A 185 8.24 -9.98 -7.18
N ARG A 186 8.21 -9.06 -6.20
CA ARG A 186 8.84 -9.22 -4.88
C ARG A 186 7.93 -8.77 -3.74
N GLY A 187 8.25 -9.21 -2.53
CA GLY A 187 7.49 -8.99 -1.31
C GLY A 187 6.33 -9.98 -1.15
N LEU A 188 5.60 -9.81 -0.05
CA LEU A 188 4.46 -10.65 0.32
C LEU A 188 3.21 -10.36 -0.53
N ILE A 189 3.04 -9.10 -0.89
CA ILE A 189 2.14 -8.65 -1.95
C ILE A 189 3.06 -8.31 -3.12
N PRO A 190 3.00 -9.06 -4.24
CA PRO A 190 3.95 -8.89 -5.34
C PRO A 190 4.00 -7.45 -5.87
N LEU A 191 5.11 -6.77 -5.61
CA LEU A 191 5.48 -5.49 -6.21
C LEU A 191 6.11 -5.76 -7.57
N ILE A 192 5.44 -5.35 -8.65
CA ILE A 192 5.83 -5.67 -10.03
C ILE A 192 5.90 -4.37 -10.83
N GLY A 193 6.97 -4.19 -11.60
CA GLY A 193 7.11 -3.07 -12.54
C GLY A 193 7.78 -1.83 -11.98
N ARG A 194 8.65 -1.20 -12.77
CA ARG A 194 9.47 -0.05 -12.40
C ARG A 194 8.69 1.07 -11.70
N ALA A 195 7.52 1.43 -12.24
CA ALA A 195 6.71 2.50 -11.68
C ALA A 195 6.27 2.20 -10.24
N ASN A 196 5.91 0.95 -9.95
CA ASN A 196 5.49 0.53 -8.63
C ASN A 196 6.68 0.49 -7.65
N TYR A 197 7.85 0.01 -8.09
CA TYR A 197 9.07 0.06 -7.28
C TYR A 197 9.46 1.50 -6.90
N ARG A 198 9.41 2.43 -7.87
CA ARG A 198 9.63 3.86 -7.61
C ARG A 198 8.63 4.42 -6.59
N ALA A 199 7.34 4.16 -6.79
CA ALA A 199 6.28 4.65 -5.91
C ALA A 199 6.44 4.16 -4.47
N ALA A 200 6.63 2.84 -4.29
CA ALA A 200 6.85 2.24 -2.98
C ALA A 200 8.14 2.76 -2.34
N GLY A 201 9.22 2.87 -3.12
CA GLY A 201 10.50 3.35 -2.65
C GLY A 201 10.42 4.78 -2.11
N LYS A 202 9.81 5.69 -2.87
CA LYS A 202 9.59 7.08 -2.45
C LYS A 202 8.73 7.15 -1.18
N ALA A 203 7.66 6.36 -1.12
CA ALA A 203 6.77 6.31 0.04
C ALA A 203 7.44 5.83 1.32
N LEU A 204 8.37 4.88 1.20
CA LEU A 204 9.04 4.28 2.33
C LEU A 204 10.38 4.96 2.65
N GLY A 205 10.83 5.91 1.84
CA GLY A 205 12.17 6.48 1.93
C GLY A 205 13.27 5.44 1.69
N ILE A 206 13.03 4.50 0.78
CA ILE A 206 13.94 3.40 0.41
C ILE A 206 14.17 3.47 -1.09
N ASP A 207 15.43 3.43 -1.55
CA ASP A 207 15.71 3.44 -2.98
C ASP A 207 15.46 2.06 -3.63
N LEU A 208 14.19 1.74 -3.87
CA LEU A 208 13.74 0.49 -4.48
C LEU A 208 13.80 0.49 -6.00
N GLU A 209 13.91 1.65 -6.66
CA GLU A 209 14.08 1.67 -8.13
C GLU A 209 15.51 1.25 -8.51
N ASN A 210 16.52 1.74 -7.77
CA ASN A 210 17.90 1.34 -8.05
C ASN A 210 18.29 0.02 -7.38
N ASN A 211 17.59 -0.38 -6.31
CA ASN A 211 17.86 -1.61 -5.53
C ASN A 211 16.57 -2.45 -5.37
N PRO A 212 15.95 -2.94 -6.47
CA PRO A 212 14.66 -3.62 -6.42
C PRO A 212 14.67 -4.94 -5.65
N GLU A 213 15.81 -5.64 -5.59
CA GLU A 213 15.98 -6.86 -4.81
C GLU A 213 15.64 -6.68 -3.34
N ARG A 214 15.81 -5.47 -2.79
CA ARG A 214 15.47 -5.17 -1.40
C ARG A 214 14.00 -5.39 -1.08
N ALA A 215 13.09 -5.32 -2.07
CA ALA A 215 11.68 -5.62 -1.84
C ALA A 215 11.43 -7.07 -1.38
N ALA A 216 12.41 -7.97 -1.56
CA ALA A 216 12.37 -9.34 -1.05
C ALA A 216 12.95 -9.49 0.38
N ASP A 217 13.58 -8.45 0.93
CA ASP A 217 14.05 -8.44 2.32
C ASP A 217 12.85 -8.47 3.28
N LEU A 218 12.98 -9.10 4.45
CA LEU A 218 11.88 -9.20 5.40
C LEU A 218 11.38 -7.83 5.86
N ASP A 219 12.30 -6.94 6.27
CA ASP A 219 11.96 -5.62 6.79
C ASP A 219 11.26 -4.75 5.73
N VAL A 220 11.76 -4.78 4.49
CA VAL A 220 11.19 -4.02 3.37
C VAL A 220 9.90 -4.64 2.87
N GLY A 221 9.83 -5.96 2.71
CA GLY A 221 8.66 -6.66 2.18
C GLY A 221 7.40 -6.44 3.02
N PHE A 222 7.53 -6.44 4.35
CA PHE A 222 6.43 -6.07 5.24
C PHE A 222 6.05 -4.60 5.12
N ARG A 223 7.02 -3.67 5.05
CA ARG A 223 6.75 -2.24 4.86
C ARG A 223 6.04 -1.96 3.54
N VAL A 224 6.42 -2.63 2.45
CA VAL A 224 5.74 -2.58 1.15
C VAL A 224 4.30 -3.08 1.28
N ALA A 225 4.07 -4.19 1.98
CA ALA A 225 2.72 -4.69 2.22
C ALA A 225 1.84 -3.70 3.01
N GLY A 226 2.39 -3.07 4.05
CA GLY A 226 1.72 -2.01 4.81
C GLY A 226 1.41 -0.78 3.95
N TRP A 227 2.34 -0.37 3.09
CA TRP A 227 2.12 0.71 2.13
C TRP A 227 1.00 0.38 1.13
N PHE A 228 0.99 -0.82 0.55
CA PHE A 228 -0.09 -1.27 -0.34
C PHE A 228 -1.45 -1.18 0.34
N TRP A 229 -1.52 -1.62 1.60
CA TRP A 229 -2.75 -1.64 2.39
C TRP A 229 -3.28 -0.23 2.71
N THR A 230 -2.41 0.62 3.26
CA THR A 230 -2.78 1.98 3.69
C THR A 230 -3.07 2.90 2.50
N SER A 231 -2.33 2.78 1.39
CA SER A 231 -2.54 3.59 0.16
C SER A 231 -3.83 3.35 -0.59
N ARG A 232 -4.61 2.34 -0.17
CA ARG A 232 -5.90 1.96 -0.77
C ARG A 232 -7.06 2.04 0.22
N ASP A 233 -6.81 2.57 1.42
CA ASP A 233 -7.79 2.73 2.49
C ASP A 233 -8.50 1.39 2.84
N LEU A 234 -7.70 0.32 2.96
CA LEU A 234 -8.25 -1.03 3.13
C LEU A 234 -8.71 -1.32 4.56
N ASN A 235 -8.31 -0.52 5.55
CA ASN A 235 -8.88 -0.60 6.90
C ASN A 235 -10.38 -0.32 6.89
N THR A 236 -10.81 0.77 6.24
CA THR A 236 -12.23 1.15 6.13
C THR A 236 -13.04 0.03 5.49
N VAL A 237 -12.55 -0.53 4.39
CA VAL A 237 -13.22 -1.64 3.68
C VAL A 237 -13.26 -2.92 4.54
N ALA A 238 -12.19 -3.20 5.29
CA ALA A 238 -12.15 -4.35 6.19
C ALA A 238 -13.13 -4.21 7.37
N ASP A 239 -13.33 -3.00 7.89
CA ASP A 239 -14.31 -2.74 8.95
C ASP A 239 -15.76 -2.95 8.48
N GLU A 240 -16.03 -2.67 7.20
CA GLU A 240 -17.31 -2.98 6.54
C GLU A 240 -17.49 -4.48 6.28
N GLY A 241 -16.43 -5.28 6.39
CA GLY A 241 -16.44 -6.71 6.10
C GLY A 241 -16.47 -7.05 4.61
N ASP A 242 -16.22 -6.08 3.73
CA ASP A 242 -16.28 -6.25 2.26
C ASP A 242 -14.94 -6.78 1.71
N PHE A 243 -14.71 -8.07 1.93
CA PHE A 243 -13.49 -8.72 1.45
C PHE A 243 -13.37 -8.74 -0.08
N GLU A 244 -14.48 -8.67 -0.81
CA GLU A 244 -14.45 -8.62 -2.28
C GLU A 244 -13.92 -7.28 -2.78
N GLU A 245 -14.36 -6.18 -2.16
CA GLU A 245 -13.84 -4.86 -2.43
C GLU A 245 -12.34 -4.74 -2.08
N ILE A 246 -11.88 -5.34 -0.98
CA ILE A 246 -10.44 -5.40 -0.65
C ILE A 246 -9.65 -6.04 -1.79
N ASN A 247 -10.09 -7.22 -2.25
CA ASN A 247 -9.42 -7.92 -3.35
C ASN A 247 -9.46 -7.11 -4.65
N ARG A 248 -10.59 -6.45 -4.95
CA ARG A 248 -10.74 -5.61 -6.14
C ARG A 248 -9.80 -4.41 -6.11
N ARG A 249 -9.66 -3.73 -4.97
CA ARG A 249 -8.72 -2.59 -4.81
C ARG A 249 -7.25 -3.00 -4.89
N LEU A 250 -6.90 -4.20 -4.42
CA LEU A 250 -5.53 -4.69 -4.48
C LEU A 250 -5.14 -5.23 -5.86
N THR A 251 -6.02 -6.01 -6.48
CA THR A 251 -5.68 -6.77 -7.69
C THR A 251 -6.23 -6.18 -8.98
N GLY A 252 -7.18 -5.25 -8.89
CA GLY A 252 -7.96 -4.76 -10.02
C GLY A 252 -8.95 -5.78 -10.59
N ARG A 253 -9.13 -6.94 -9.95
CA ARG A 253 -9.99 -8.03 -10.43
C ARG A 253 -11.28 -8.11 -9.61
N ASP A 254 -12.41 -8.18 -10.31
CA ASP A 254 -13.74 -8.30 -9.67
C ASP A 254 -13.99 -9.70 -9.09
N ARG A 255 -13.32 -10.73 -9.61
CA ARG A 255 -13.50 -12.10 -9.13
C ARG A 255 -12.48 -12.46 -8.06
N VAL A 256 -12.96 -12.67 -6.83
CA VAL A 256 -12.20 -13.31 -5.76
C VAL A 256 -12.20 -14.83 -5.97
N LEU A 257 -11.03 -15.47 -5.86
CA LEU A 257 -10.99 -16.93 -5.94
C LEU A 257 -11.55 -17.55 -4.64
N PRO A 258 -12.34 -18.64 -4.71
CA PRO A 258 -12.94 -19.27 -3.52
C PRO A 258 -11.95 -19.59 -2.40
N LYS A 259 -10.71 -19.94 -2.76
CA LYS A 259 -9.62 -20.17 -1.79
C LYS A 259 -9.31 -18.95 -0.90
N HIS A 260 -9.42 -17.73 -1.43
CA HIS A 260 -9.19 -16.51 -0.64
C HIS A 260 -10.32 -16.28 0.36
N VAL A 261 -11.58 -16.46 -0.09
CA VAL A 261 -12.76 -16.34 0.79
C VAL A 261 -12.72 -17.39 1.90
N ALA A 262 -12.38 -18.64 1.57
CA ALA A 262 -12.23 -19.70 2.56
C ALA A 262 -11.12 -19.39 3.58
N PHE A 263 -9.98 -18.89 3.11
CA PHE A 263 -8.89 -18.47 4.00
C PHE A 263 -9.30 -17.33 4.92
N TYR A 264 -9.97 -16.31 4.38
CA TYR A 264 -10.44 -15.16 5.16
C TYR A 264 -11.40 -15.59 6.27
N ARG A 265 -12.36 -16.47 5.97
CA ARG A 265 -13.27 -17.03 6.98
C ARG A 265 -12.54 -17.82 8.06
N HIS A 266 -11.55 -18.64 7.68
CA HIS A 266 -10.71 -19.36 8.64
C HIS A 266 -9.94 -18.39 9.54
N ALA A 267 -9.21 -17.44 8.95
CA ALA A 267 -8.45 -16.45 9.70
C ALA A 267 -9.33 -15.65 10.66
N LEU A 268 -10.49 -15.17 10.21
CA LEU A 268 -11.42 -14.40 11.05
C LEU A 268 -11.98 -15.23 12.21
N ALA A 269 -12.30 -16.50 11.98
CA ALA A 269 -12.78 -17.39 13.04
C ALA A 269 -11.71 -17.64 14.12
N MET A 270 -10.43 -17.71 13.73
CA MET A 270 -9.33 -17.92 14.68
C MET A 270 -8.93 -16.66 15.45
N LEU A 271 -9.33 -15.48 14.99
CA LEU A 271 -8.97 -14.19 15.61
C LEU A 271 -10.11 -13.57 16.43
N THR A 272 -11.31 -14.13 16.36
CA THR A 272 -12.49 -13.64 17.12
C THR A 272 -12.81 -14.49 18.35
N HIS A 273 -11.99 -15.51 18.64
CA HIS A 273 -12.12 -16.45 19.76
C HIS A 273 -10.81 -16.55 20.53
#